data_AF-A0A2T2UT40-F1
#
_entry.id   AF-A0A2T2UT40-F1
#
_cell.length_a   1.000
_cell.length_b   1.000
_cell.length_c   1.000
_cell.angle_alpha   90.00
_cell.angle_beta   90.00
_cell.angle_gamma   90.00
#
_symmetry.space_group_name_H-M   'P 1'
#
loop_
_entity.id
_entity.type
_entity.pdbx_description
1 polymer ?
#
loop_
_entity_poly.entity_id
_entity_poly.type
_entity_poly.pdbx_seq_one_letter_code
_entity_poly.pdbx_strand_id
1 'polypeptide(L)'
;MRISLLRTVVLVALLVGLCRPSHAATPSRPAPPSAPPLHGVVWAPPAHPGPALRALNAMHDHGVTAIRLESFPPADTVWSRADSLGLRLFVDLPVSPVPATDLDAALRAARPSLQKIRGLAQAHSSIHAVGLAGIDTSVEVACGPLKTWTQRVHNGRPSLRTYYVTPFTAAQDQCRDAIDLPLLDTRGRDAPVERWHRWQSTNGPVGLGALGTWTPAGATPGLNVPHSPQRQARHLERALPALLATGAADEPPIFVYRWQDTPSALPPTRHYGLHDERGTARPAAEVVSGFYTGRQEVFAFPSGSAASSTPVGVILLAWVLVALLGGLYARNPFVRQTLSRYFAAHGFYRDAVREDRDVGLIENLVLLGGIGLAVGLMGTLTARISAPQPETALILEVLPPGLRAVVGTGLTHPSLTGLFAGGLIVLLLLVWNALLVLTAQLNGSFSLAQGLMLVTWPSWPALAGVPIALVAAVHPPVSTGLLGLVLLIGGGGALLAVTTRVLRDYWMVSGISLGWTLLMLLPSPLSLTLLGLVLLATTYDLPISLLWHLATRT
;
A
#
# COMPACT_ATOMS: atom_id res chain seq x y z
N MET A 1 22.77 0.76 -50.52
CA MET A 1 21.80 1.21 -49.50
C MET A 1 20.47 0.56 -49.82
N ARG A 2 20.17 -0.66 -49.37
CA ARG A 2 19.82 -1.15 -48.01
C ARG A 2 18.47 -0.62 -47.48
N ILE A 3 17.48 -1.51 -47.63
CA ILE A 3 16.32 -1.83 -46.78
C ILE A 3 15.11 -0.87 -46.86
N SER A 4 14.28 -1.09 -47.90
CA SER A 4 12.87 -0.65 -47.98
C SER A 4 11.97 -1.76 -48.53
N LEU A 5 12.20 -3.02 -48.10
CA LEU A 5 11.54 -4.20 -48.68
C LEU A 5 11.16 -5.29 -47.67
N LEU A 6 11.05 -4.94 -46.37
CA LEU A 6 10.72 -5.89 -45.30
C LEU A 6 9.38 -5.62 -44.59
N ARG A 7 8.44 -4.89 -45.22
CA ARG A 7 7.11 -4.61 -44.63
C ARG A 7 5.91 -5.20 -45.40
N THR A 8 6.13 -5.88 -46.52
CA THR A 8 5.02 -6.32 -47.38
C THR A 8 4.83 -7.84 -47.44
N VAL A 9 5.66 -8.64 -46.77
CA VAL A 9 5.62 -10.13 -46.85
C VAL A 9 4.98 -10.80 -45.62
N VAL A 10 4.77 -10.09 -44.52
CA VAL A 10 4.16 -10.68 -43.30
C VAL A 10 2.62 -10.59 -43.29
N LEU A 11 2.01 -9.80 -44.19
CA LEU A 11 0.55 -9.59 -44.19
C LEU A 11 -0.25 -10.64 -45.00
N VAL A 12 0.42 -11.57 -45.70
CA VAL A 12 -0.26 -12.58 -46.55
C VAL A 12 -0.26 -13.99 -45.93
N ALA A 13 0.53 -14.23 -44.87
CA ALA A 13 0.57 -15.52 -44.18
C ALA A 13 -0.50 -15.71 -43.08
N LEU A 14 -1.39 -14.73 -42.88
CA LEU A 14 -2.41 -14.74 -41.83
C LEU A 14 -3.84 -15.08 -42.32
N LEU A 15 -4.00 -15.46 -43.59
CA LEU A 15 -5.32 -15.69 -44.21
C LEU A 15 -5.60 -17.11 -44.72
N VAL A 16 -4.74 -18.10 -44.47
CA VAL A 16 -5.00 -19.49 -44.87
C VAL A 16 -4.65 -20.44 -43.73
N GLY A 17 -5.61 -20.69 -42.84
CA GLY A 17 -5.36 -21.58 -41.70
C GLY A 17 -6.55 -21.92 -40.81
N LEU A 18 -7.79 -21.86 -41.28
CA LEU A 18 -8.94 -22.36 -40.51
C LEU A 18 -10.02 -22.97 -41.41
N CYS A 19 -9.87 -24.27 -41.68
CA CYS A 19 -10.98 -25.18 -41.96
C CYS A 19 -10.67 -26.51 -41.28
N ARG A 20 -11.21 -26.71 -40.07
CA ARG A 20 -11.34 -28.05 -39.45
C ARG A 20 -12.83 -28.38 -39.41
N PRO A 21 -13.24 -29.60 -39.78
CA PRO A 21 -14.65 -29.98 -39.83
C PRO A 21 -15.22 -30.16 -38.41
N SER A 22 -16.40 -29.59 -38.19
CA SER A 22 -17.23 -29.75 -37.00
C SER A 22 -17.63 -31.21 -36.83
N HIS A 23 -17.22 -31.85 -35.74
CA HIS A 23 -17.86 -33.08 -35.27
C HIS A 23 -19.15 -32.71 -34.53
N ALA A 24 -20.27 -33.26 -35.01
CA ALA A 24 -21.58 -33.11 -34.39
C ALA A 24 -21.56 -33.71 -32.96
N ALA A 25 -21.83 -32.87 -31.96
CA ALA A 25 -21.99 -33.30 -30.58
C ALA A 25 -23.35 -33.99 -30.40
N THR A 26 -23.31 -35.22 -29.89
CA THR A 26 -24.47 -35.98 -29.44
C THR A 26 -25.10 -35.28 -28.21
N PRO A 27 -26.43 -35.16 -28.09
CA PRO A 27 -27.06 -34.51 -26.95
C PRO A 27 -26.80 -35.30 -25.66
N SER A 28 -25.94 -34.76 -24.80
CA SER A 28 -25.69 -35.25 -23.45
C SER A 28 -26.86 -34.93 -22.53
N ARG A 29 -27.32 -35.97 -21.84
CA ARG A 29 -28.36 -36.01 -20.79
C ARG A 29 -28.20 -34.85 -19.79
N PRO A 30 -29.29 -34.22 -19.31
CA PRO A 30 -29.19 -33.13 -18.34
C PRO A 30 -28.53 -33.60 -17.04
N ALA A 31 -27.50 -32.87 -16.63
CA ALA A 31 -26.82 -33.05 -15.34
C ALA A 31 -27.79 -32.74 -14.18
N PRO A 32 -27.61 -33.37 -13.01
CA PRO A 32 -28.38 -33.06 -11.82
C PRO A 32 -28.25 -31.56 -11.45
N PRO A 33 -29.26 -30.96 -10.82
CA PRO A 33 -29.26 -29.54 -10.48
C PRO A 33 -28.04 -29.19 -9.62
N SER A 34 -27.22 -28.28 -10.13
CA SER A 34 -26.04 -27.76 -9.45
C SER A 34 -26.42 -27.05 -8.15
N ALA A 35 -25.66 -27.30 -7.08
CA ALA A 35 -25.76 -26.52 -5.85
C ALA A 35 -25.60 -25.02 -6.17
N PRO A 36 -26.32 -24.13 -5.46
CA PRO A 36 -26.30 -22.70 -5.76
C PRO A 36 -24.91 -22.09 -5.51
N PRO A 37 -24.54 -21.03 -6.26
CA PRO A 37 -23.28 -20.31 -6.08
C PRO A 37 -23.10 -19.78 -4.65
N LEU A 38 -21.84 -19.71 -4.21
CA LEU A 38 -21.49 -19.24 -2.87
C LEU A 38 -21.42 -17.71 -2.83
N HIS A 39 -22.53 -17.11 -2.41
CA HIS A 39 -22.70 -15.68 -2.19
C HIS A 39 -22.08 -15.29 -0.84
N GLY A 40 -20.84 -14.82 -0.88
CA GLY A 40 -20.01 -14.63 0.30
C GLY A 40 -19.93 -13.18 0.80
N VAL A 41 -19.80 -13.00 2.11
CA VAL A 41 -19.32 -11.74 2.72
C VAL A 41 -18.23 -12.00 3.76
N VAL A 42 -17.33 -11.03 3.94
CA VAL A 42 -16.36 -11.04 5.05
C VAL A 42 -16.98 -10.37 6.27
N TRP A 43 -16.84 -10.98 7.44
CA TRP A 43 -17.43 -10.51 8.68
C TRP A 43 -16.50 -10.71 9.88
N ALA A 44 -16.40 -9.67 10.71
CA ALA A 44 -15.91 -9.80 12.08
C ALA A 44 -17.11 -9.74 13.02
N PRO A 45 -17.45 -10.85 13.70
CA PRO A 45 -18.54 -10.87 14.66
C PRO A 45 -18.36 -9.80 15.75
N PRO A 46 -19.42 -9.06 16.11
CA PRO A 46 -19.42 -8.23 17.32
C PRO A 46 -19.12 -9.09 18.56
N ALA A 47 -18.47 -8.50 19.56
CA ALA A 47 -18.10 -9.20 20.80
C ALA A 47 -19.29 -9.72 21.61
N HIS A 48 -20.49 -9.17 21.39
CA HIS A 48 -21.70 -9.58 22.10
C HIS A 48 -22.58 -10.50 21.22
N PRO A 49 -23.13 -11.61 21.78
CA PRO A 49 -23.93 -12.57 21.01
C PRO A 49 -25.19 -11.99 20.36
N GLY A 50 -25.92 -11.11 21.05
CA GLY A 50 -27.17 -10.54 20.54
C GLY A 50 -27.00 -9.76 19.22
N PRO A 51 -26.11 -8.75 19.18
CA PRO A 51 -25.74 -8.07 17.93
C PRO A 51 -25.21 -9.03 16.85
N ALA A 52 -24.41 -10.04 17.21
CA ALA A 52 -23.89 -11.02 16.26
C ALA A 52 -25.01 -11.85 15.60
N LEU A 53 -26.00 -12.32 16.38
CA LEU A 53 -27.15 -13.05 15.86
C LEU A 53 -28.04 -12.19 14.95
N ARG A 54 -28.25 -10.92 15.29
CA ARG A 54 -29.01 -10.00 14.43
C ARG A 54 -28.30 -9.76 13.09
N ALA A 55 -26.98 -9.53 13.13
CA ALA A 55 -26.18 -9.38 11.92
C ALA A 55 -26.23 -10.65 11.05
N LEU A 56 -26.15 -11.83 11.67
CA LEU A 56 -26.21 -13.12 10.96
C LEU A 56 -27.54 -13.33 10.23
N ASN A 57 -28.66 -13.02 10.89
CA ASN A 57 -29.98 -13.07 10.26
C ASN A 57 -30.08 -12.05 9.12
N ALA A 58 -29.63 -10.81 9.34
CA ALA A 58 -29.66 -9.78 8.31
C ALA A 58 -28.81 -10.17 7.08
N MET A 59 -27.65 -10.79 7.28
CA MET A 59 -26.84 -11.33 6.18
C MET A 59 -27.62 -12.37 5.37
N HIS A 60 -28.25 -13.34 6.03
CA HIS A 60 -29.07 -14.34 5.37
C HIS A 60 -30.25 -13.72 4.60
N ASP A 61 -30.94 -12.74 5.19
CA ASP A 61 -32.05 -12.02 4.55
C ASP A 61 -31.60 -11.23 3.30
N HIS A 62 -30.31 -10.86 3.23
CA HIS A 62 -29.66 -10.26 2.06
C HIS A 62 -29.15 -11.31 1.04
N GLY A 63 -29.52 -12.58 1.18
CA GLY A 63 -29.14 -13.65 0.25
C GLY A 63 -27.71 -14.17 0.41
N VAL A 64 -27.04 -13.85 1.52
CA VAL A 64 -25.72 -14.40 1.84
C VAL A 64 -25.83 -15.89 2.15
N THR A 65 -25.02 -16.70 1.50
CA THR A 65 -24.95 -18.17 1.72
C THR A 65 -23.60 -18.61 2.27
N ALA A 66 -22.57 -17.77 2.19
CA ALA A 66 -21.24 -18.03 2.73
C ALA A 66 -20.71 -16.84 3.55
N ILE A 67 -19.99 -17.13 4.63
CA ILE A 67 -19.38 -16.09 5.47
C ILE A 67 -17.93 -16.46 5.76
N ARG A 68 -17.03 -15.52 5.49
CA ARG A 68 -15.65 -15.60 5.94
C ARG A 68 -15.47 -14.83 7.24
N LEU A 69 -15.08 -15.54 8.28
CA LEU A 69 -14.93 -15.05 9.64
C LEU A 69 -13.48 -14.66 9.90
N GLU A 70 -13.26 -13.38 10.19
CA GLU A 70 -11.93 -12.86 10.59
C GLU A 70 -11.62 -13.13 12.07
N SER A 71 -12.65 -13.41 12.87
CA SER A 71 -12.52 -13.72 14.29
C SER A 71 -13.59 -14.71 14.73
N PHE A 72 -13.34 -15.40 15.84
CA PHE A 72 -14.28 -16.37 16.39
C PHE A 72 -15.54 -15.66 16.93
N PRO A 73 -16.75 -16.13 16.55
CA PRO A 73 -17.99 -15.77 17.21
C PRO A 73 -17.92 -15.92 18.74
N PRO A 74 -18.59 -15.03 19.49
CA PRO A 74 -18.48 -14.96 20.93
C PRO A 74 -19.19 -16.08 21.69
N ALA A 75 -20.12 -16.81 21.05
CA ALA A 75 -20.93 -17.84 21.69
C ALA A 75 -21.33 -18.96 20.72
N ASP A 76 -21.58 -20.15 21.29
CA ASP A 76 -22.05 -21.35 20.58
C ASP A 76 -23.36 -21.14 19.81
N THR A 77 -24.23 -20.28 20.36
CA THR A 77 -25.52 -19.93 19.75
C THR A 77 -25.38 -19.30 18.37
N VAL A 78 -24.27 -18.62 18.08
CA VAL A 78 -24.01 -18.03 16.75
C VAL A 78 -23.70 -19.11 15.72
N TRP A 79 -22.93 -20.14 16.12
CA TRP A 79 -22.62 -21.29 15.27
C TRP A 79 -23.87 -22.13 14.99
N SER A 80 -24.62 -22.46 16.04
CA SER A 80 -25.90 -23.16 15.93
C SER A 80 -26.89 -22.41 15.03
N ARG A 81 -26.91 -21.08 15.11
CA ARG A 81 -27.75 -20.27 14.23
C ARG A 81 -27.29 -20.36 12.77
N ALA A 82 -25.98 -20.33 12.51
CA ALA A 82 -25.44 -20.48 11.17
C ALA A 82 -25.80 -21.84 10.55
N ASP A 83 -25.75 -22.92 11.33
CA ASP A 83 -26.24 -24.24 10.90
C ASP A 83 -27.73 -24.19 10.50
N SER A 84 -28.57 -23.59 11.35
CA SER A 84 -30.02 -23.50 11.09
C SER A 84 -30.38 -22.68 9.85
N LEU A 85 -29.51 -21.74 9.46
CA LEU A 85 -29.66 -20.90 8.28
C LEU A 85 -29.02 -21.53 7.03
N GLY A 86 -28.37 -22.69 7.16
CA GLY A 86 -27.67 -23.36 6.05
C GLY A 86 -26.46 -22.58 5.54
N LEU A 87 -25.85 -21.74 6.38
CA LEU A 87 -24.71 -20.90 5.99
C LEU A 87 -23.41 -21.72 5.92
N ARG A 88 -22.54 -21.39 4.96
CA ARG A 88 -21.19 -21.97 4.88
C ARG A 88 -20.14 -21.02 5.47
N LEU A 89 -19.48 -21.46 6.53
CA LEU A 89 -18.49 -20.69 7.27
C LEU A 89 -17.06 -21.06 6.86
N PHE A 90 -16.28 -20.02 6.60
CA PHE A 90 -14.86 -20.04 6.30
C PHE A 90 -14.16 -19.34 7.45
N VAL A 91 -13.40 -20.08 8.27
CA VAL A 91 -12.87 -19.57 9.53
C VAL A 91 -11.38 -19.31 9.40
N ASP A 92 -10.97 -18.05 9.51
CA ASP A 92 -9.56 -17.69 9.49
C ASP A 92 -8.88 -18.10 10.82
N LEU A 93 -7.68 -18.68 10.73
CA LEU A 93 -6.79 -18.74 11.89
C LEU A 93 -6.30 -17.32 12.22
N PRO A 94 -6.08 -17.01 13.51
CA PRO A 94 -5.60 -15.70 13.94
C PRO A 94 -4.10 -15.54 13.68
N VAL A 95 -3.70 -15.66 12.41
CA VAL A 95 -2.34 -15.48 11.93
C VAL A 95 -2.28 -14.14 11.23
N SER A 96 -1.62 -13.17 11.86
CA SER A 96 -1.32 -11.89 11.21
C SER A 96 -0.38 -12.10 10.01
N PRO A 97 -0.39 -11.19 9.04
CA PRO A 97 0.57 -11.24 7.94
C PRO A 97 2.02 -11.30 8.43
N VAL A 98 2.75 -12.33 8.00
CA VAL A 98 4.15 -12.59 8.38
C VAL A 98 4.99 -12.92 7.13
N PRO A 99 6.33 -12.69 7.17
CA PRO A 99 7.24 -13.20 6.16
C PRO A 99 7.08 -14.71 5.94
N ALA A 100 7.36 -15.16 4.72
CA ALA A 100 7.31 -16.58 4.36
C ALA A 100 8.15 -17.47 5.31
N THR A 101 9.29 -16.98 5.80
CA THR A 101 10.20 -17.70 6.71
C THR A 101 9.60 -17.95 8.09
N ASP A 102 8.70 -17.08 8.53
CA ASP A 102 8.17 -17.09 9.90
C ASP A 102 6.82 -17.81 9.98
N LEU A 103 6.27 -18.19 8.82
CA LEU A 103 4.95 -18.79 8.69
C LEU A 103 4.78 -20.04 9.55
N ASP A 104 5.77 -20.94 9.56
CA ASP A 104 5.67 -22.16 10.36
C ASP A 104 5.61 -21.88 11.87
N ALA A 105 6.36 -20.88 12.34
CA ALA A 105 6.30 -20.44 13.74
C ALA A 105 4.93 -19.80 14.05
N ALA A 106 4.41 -18.96 13.17
CA ALA A 106 3.11 -18.32 13.33
C ALA A 106 1.96 -19.34 13.35
N LEU A 107 1.98 -20.31 12.43
CA LEU A 107 1.00 -21.39 12.41
C LEU A 107 1.10 -22.26 13.66
N ARG A 108 2.32 -22.61 14.13
CA ARG A 108 2.50 -23.33 15.40
C ARG A 108 1.87 -22.59 16.58
N ALA A 109 2.00 -21.27 16.64
CA ALA A 109 1.35 -20.46 17.66
C ALA A 109 -0.20 -20.52 17.55
N ALA A 110 -0.74 -20.62 16.34
CA ALA A 110 -2.17 -20.77 16.07
C ALA A 110 -2.74 -22.21 16.28
N ARG A 111 -1.91 -23.18 16.69
CA ARG A 111 -2.34 -24.58 16.93
C ARG A 111 -3.56 -24.72 17.85
N PRO A 112 -3.67 -23.99 18.99
CA PRO A 112 -4.84 -24.09 19.86
C PRO A 112 -6.13 -23.66 19.14
N SER A 113 -6.06 -22.63 18.31
CA SER A 113 -7.18 -22.17 17.49
C SER A 113 -7.61 -23.21 16.47
N LEU A 114 -6.66 -23.90 15.82
CA LEU A 114 -6.99 -25.01 14.93
C LEU A 114 -7.69 -26.16 15.67
N GLN A 115 -7.20 -26.52 16.87
CA GLN A 115 -7.85 -27.57 17.70
C GLN A 115 -9.28 -27.18 18.06
N LYS A 116 -9.50 -25.91 18.43
CA LYS A 116 -10.84 -25.37 18.69
C LYS A 116 -11.74 -25.44 17.46
N ILE A 117 -11.25 -25.02 16.29
CA ILE A 117 -12.02 -25.10 15.02
C ILE A 117 -12.38 -26.56 14.72
N ARG A 118 -11.46 -27.51 14.90
CA ARG A 118 -11.74 -28.93 14.67
C ARG A 118 -12.83 -29.46 15.60
N GLY A 119 -12.82 -29.09 16.88
CA GLY A 119 -13.88 -29.45 17.82
C GLY A 119 -15.23 -28.83 17.43
N LEU A 120 -15.25 -27.54 17.09
CA LEU A 120 -16.46 -26.86 16.62
C LEU A 120 -16.99 -27.48 15.33
N ALA A 121 -16.11 -27.84 14.41
CA ALA A 121 -16.50 -28.42 13.14
C ALA A 121 -17.20 -29.77 13.35
N GLN A 122 -16.78 -30.58 14.34
CA GLN A 122 -17.50 -31.82 14.68
C GLN A 122 -18.95 -31.57 15.11
N ALA A 123 -19.21 -30.46 15.82
CA ALA A 123 -20.54 -30.08 16.28
C ALA A 123 -21.37 -29.33 15.22
N HIS A 124 -20.71 -28.58 14.32
CA HIS A 124 -21.35 -27.66 13.38
C HIS A 124 -21.00 -28.00 11.93
N SER A 125 -22.02 -28.39 11.16
CA SER A 125 -21.86 -28.70 9.73
C SER A 125 -21.61 -27.44 8.88
N SER A 126 -21.99 -26.26 9.37
CA SER A 126 -21.74 -24.98 8.70
C SER A 126 -20.25 -24.67 8.54
N ILE A 127 -19.35 -25.26 9.32
CA ILE A 127 -17.91 -25.02 9.19
C ILE A 127 -17.37 -25.85 8.01
N HIS A 128 -17.04 -25.17 6.91
CA HIS A 128 -16.63 -25.79 5.65
C HIS A 128 -15.13 -25.67 5.37
N ALA A 129 -14.50 -24.56 5.75
CA ALA A 129 -13.10 -24.33 5.43
C ALA A 129 -12.35 -23.54 6.51
N VAL A 130 -11.03 -23.73 6.53
CA VAL A 130 -10.11 -23.08 7.47
C VAL A 130 -9.06 -22.27 6.72
N GLY A 131 -8.97 -20.98 7.04
CA GLY A 131 -7.97 -20.08 6.48
C GLY A 131 -6.66 -20.21 7.24
N LEU A 132 -5.58 -20.60 6.57
CA LEU A 132 -4.30 -20.83 7.23
C LEU A 132 -3.57 -19.52 7.54
N ALA A 133 -3.57 -18.57 6.60
CA ALA A 133 -3.06 -17.20 6.82
C ALA A 133 -3.32 -16.27 5.62
N GLY A 134 -3.13 -14.95 5.82
CA GLY A 134 -2.75 -14.01 4.76
C GLY A 134 -1.23 -13.85 4.77
N ILE A 135 -0.53 -14.23 3.70
CA ILE A 135 0.92 -14.50 3.72
C ILE A 135 1.65 -14.03 2.47
N ASP A 136 2.97 -13.99 2.57
CA ASP A 136 3.87 -13.94 1.41
C ASP A 136 3.84 -15.23 0.59
N THR A 137 2.84 -15.39 -0.27
CA THR A 137 2.79 -16.54 -1.20
C THR A 137 3.74 -16.39 -2.37
N SER A 138 4.52 -15.30 -2.44
CA SER A 138 5.48 -15.06 -3.53
C SER A 138 6.82 -15.78 -3.36
N VAL A 139 6.97 -16.56 -2.27
CA VAL A 139 8.22 -17.24 -1.91
C VAL A 139 7.92 -18.72 -1.61
N GLU A 140 8.64 -19.61 -2.28
CA GLU A 140 8.43 -21.08 -2.21
C GLU A 140 8.56 -21.65 -0.79
N VAL A 141 9.39 -21.03 0.08
CA VAL A 141 9.58 -21.51 1.47
C VAL A 141 8.29 -21.53 2.28
N ALA A 142 7.29 -20.72 1.94
CA ALA A 142 5.98 -20.73 2.59
C ALA A 142 5.16 -22.01 2.29
N CYS A 143 5.44 -22.70 1.18
CA CYS A 143 4.57 -23.75 0.67
C CYS A 143 4.67 -25.04 1.50
N GLY A 144 5.86 -25.38 2.03
CA GLY A 144 6.07 -26.54 2.88
C GLY A 144 5.25 -26.51 4.18
N PRO A 145 5.31 -25.41 4.97
CA PRO A 145 4.45 -25.21 6.12
C PRO A 145 2.96 -25.30 5.77
N LEU A 146 2.49 -24.62 4.71
CA LEU A 146 1.10 -24.69 4.28
C LEU A 146 0.66 -26.14 4.02
N LYS A 147 1.41 -26.89 3.20
CA LYS A 147 1.11 -28.29 2.87
C LYS A 147 1.04 -29.16 4.12
N THR A 148 1.96 -28.97 5.05
CA THR A 148 1.99 -29.69 6.34
C THR A 148 0.74 -29.41 7.16
N TRP A 149 0.32 -28.15 7.22
CA TRP A 149 -0.86 -27.74 7.97
C TRP A 149 -2.15 -28.19 7.28
N THR A 150 -2.22 -28.13 5.95
CA THR A 150 -3.31 -28.69 5.16
C THR A 150 -3.53 -30.17 5.46
N GLN A 151 -2.45 -30.96 5.47
CA GLN A 151 -2.50 -32.37 5.84
C GLN A 151 -3.00 -32.57 7.29
N ARG A 152 -2.59 -31.72 8.24
CA ARG A 152 -3.08 -31.80 9.63
C ARG A 152 -4.58 -31.50 9.75
N VAL A 153 -5.12 -30.60 8.93
CA VAL A 153 -6.57 -30.34 8.86
C VAL A 153 -7.29 -31.59 8.33
N HIS A 154 -6.87 -32.12 7.19
CA HIS A 154 -7.48 -33.31 6.58
C HIS A 154 -7.40 -34.56 7.47
N ASN A 155 -6.25 -34.81 8.11
CA ASN A 155 -6.10 -35.93 9.05
C ASN A 155 -7.07 -35.82 10.24
N GLY A 156 -7.50 -34.60 10.58
CA GLY A 156 -8.48 -34.36 11.61
C GLY A 156 -9.92 -34.44 11.15
N ARG A 157 -10.20 -33.94 9.94
CA ARG A 157 -11.51 -33.95 9.31
C ARG A 157 -11.34 -33.82 7.79
N PRO A 158 -11.44 -34.91 7.01
CA PRO A 158 -11.18 -34.89 5.57
C PRO A 158 -12.11 -33.97 4.77
N SER A 159 -13.29 -33.65 5.31
CA SER A 159 -14.26 -32.77 4.65
C SER A 159 -13.96 -31.28 4.80
N LEU A 160 -13.05 -30.89 5.69
CA LEU A 160 -12.66 -29.48 5.86
C LEU A 160 -11.63 -29.11 4.81
N ARG A 161 -11.95 -28.09 4.00
CA ARG A 161 -11.00 -27.50 3.04
C ARG A 161 -10.10 -26.48 3.73
N THR A 162 -8.97 -26.22 3.10
CA THR A 162 -7.99 -25.22 3.53
C THR A 162 -7.84 -24.14 2.48
N TYR A 163 -7.63 -22.90 2.93
CA TYR A 163 -7.40 -21.78 2.02
C TYR A 163 -6.34 -20.83 2.58
N TYR A 164 -5.80 -19.99 1.72
CA TYR A 164 -5.09 -18.76 2.08
C TYR A 164 -5.71 -17.60 1.33
N VAL A 165 -5.41 -16.37 1.76
CA VAL A 165 -5.73 -15.16 1.01
C VAL A 165 -4.45 -14.48 0.55
N THR A 166 -4.34 -14.20 -0.74
CA THR A 166 -3.14 -13.61 -1.33
C THR A 166 -3.42 -12.28 -2.04
N PRO A 167 -2.63 -11.24 -1.80
CA PRO A 167 -2.64 -10.02 -2.60
C PRO A 167 -1.75 -10.12 -3.85
N PHE A 168 -0.98 -11.21 -4.02
CA PHE A 168 -0.03 -11.35 -5.13
C PHE A 168 -0.71 -11.70 -6.46
N THR A 169 0.00 -11.52 -7.57
CA THR A 169 -0.51 -11.90 -8.89
C THR A 169 -0.28 -13.38 -9.17
N ALA A 170 -0.98 -13.93 -10.17
CA ALA A 170 -0.86 -15.34 -10.53
C ALA A 170 0.58 -15.74 -10.87
N ALA A 171 1.31 -14.88 -11.57
CA ALA A 171 2.72 -15.13 -11.93
C ALA A 171 3.68 -15.12 -10.73
N GLN A 172 3.26 -14.54 -9.60
CA GLN A 172 4.11 -14.37 -8.42
C GLN A 172 3.82 -15.44 -7.36
N ASP A 173 2.61 -15.97 -7.30
CA ASP A 173 2.23 -17.00 -6.34
C ASP A 173 2.93 -18.34 -6.60
N GLN A 174 3.61 -18.87 -5.58
CA GLN A 174 4.36 -20.12 -5.62
C GLN A 174 3.67 -21.26 -4.84
N CYS A 175 2.60 -20.98 -4.09
CA CYS A 175 2.07 -21.89 -3.08
C CYS A 175 0.65 -22.37 -3.34
N ARG A 176 0.09 -22.08 -4.51
CA ARG A 176 -1.23 -22.55 -4.95
C ARG A 176 -1.48 -24.03 -4.62
N ASP A 177 -0.53 -24.92 -4.92
CA ASP A 177 -0.72 -26.38 -4.78
C ASP A 177 -0.51 -26.89 -3.33
N ALA A 178 -0.24 -26.00 -2.37
CA ALA A 178 -0.05 -26.36 -0.96
C ALA A 178 -1.35 -26.42 -0.15
N ILE A 179 -2.47 -26.00 -0.74
CA ILE A 179 -3.79 -25.84 -0.12
C ILE A 179 -4.91 -26.22 -1.09
N ASP A 180 -6.15 -26.32 -0.61
CA ASP A 180 -7.29 -26.77 -1.42
C ASP A 180 -7.97 -25.67 -2.23
N LEU A 181 -7.82 -24.41 -1.80
CA LEU A 181 -8.57 -23.29 -2.34
C LEU A 181 -7.80 -21.95 -2.20
N PRO A 182 -7.11 -21.47 -3.23
CA PRO A 182 -6.53 -20.12 -3.20
C PRO A 182 -7.63 -19.07 -3.30
N LEU A 183 -7.53 -18.00 -2.51
CA LEU A 183 -8.43 -16.85 -2.56
C LEU A 183 -7.66 -15.55 -2.84
N LEU A 184 -8.14 -14.73 -3.76
CA LEU A 184 -7.50 -13.44 -4.08
C LEU A 184 -8.02 -12.31 -3.21
N ASP A 185 -7.11 -11.46 -2.74
CA ASP A 185 -7.43 -10.13 -2.25
C ASP A 185 -7.41 -9.13 -3.41
N THR A 186 -8.57 -8.58 -3.72
CA THR A 186 -8.76 -7.59 -4.79
C THR A 186 -9.26 -6.25 -4.25
N ARG A 187 -9.15 -6.02 -2.93
CA ARG A 187 -9.60 -4.79 -2.29
C ARG A 187 -8.93 -3.56 -2.91
N GLY A 188 -9.75 -2.58 -3.29
CA GLY A 188 -9.29 -1.31 -3.84
C GLY A 188 -8.62 -1.41 -5.21
N ARG A 189 -8.77 -2.53 -5.94
CA ARG A 189 -8.26 -2.71 -7.30
C ARG A 189 -9.30 -2.24 -8.31
N ASP A 190 -8.88 -1.59 -9.39
CA ASP A 190 -9.81 -1.06 -10.41
C ASP A 190 -10.44 -2.15 -11.30
N ALA A 191 -9.70 -3.23 -11.58
CA ALA A 191 -10.13 -4.33 -12.45
C ALA A 191 -10.06 -5.71 -11.75
N PRO A 192 -10.90 -5.96 -10.73
CA PRO A 192 -10.86 -7.20 -9.95
C PRO A 192 -11.21 -8.44 -10.80
N VAL A 193 -12.16 -8.31 -11.73
CA VAL A 193 -12.62 -9.39 -12.61
C VAL A 193 -11.52 -9.85 -13.57
N GLU A 194 -10.80 -8.90 -14.20
CA GLU A 194 -9.68 -9.23 -15.08
C GLU A 194 -8.56 -9.96 -14.36
N ARG A 195 -8.25 -9.54 -13.12
CA ARG A 195 -7.24 -10.21 -12.28
C ARG A 195 -7.65 -11.64 -11.96
N TRP A 196 -8.92 -11.84 -11.61
CA TRP A 196 -9.47 -13.16 -11.33
C TRP A 196 -9.43 -14.06 -12.57
N HIS A 197 -9.89 -13.60 -13.74
CA HIS A 197 -9.80 -14.36 -14.98
C HIS A 197 -8.36 -14.71 -15.38
N ARG A 198 -7.43 -13.76 -15.24
CA ARG A 198 -6.01 -14.00 -15.53
C ARG A 198 -5.42 -15.06 -14.61
N TRP A 199 -5.85 -15.08 -13.34
CA TRP A 199 -5.46 -16.14 -12.44
C TRP A 199 -6.06 -17.48 -12.86
N GLN A 200 -7.36 -17.53 -13.15
CA GLN A 200 -8.00 -18.76 -13.61
C GLN A 200 -7.33 -19.37 -14.84
N SER A 201 -6.92 -18.54 -15.80
CA SER A 201 -6.26 -19.01 -17.01
C SER A 201 -4.82 -19.49 -16.79
N THR A 202 -4.12 -18.93 -15.80
CA THR A 202 -2.70 -19.24 -15.54
C THR A 202 -2.54 -20.37 -14.52
N ASN A 203 -3.31 -20.26 -13.43
CA ASN A 203 -3.18 -21.03 -12.21
C ASN A 203 -4.51 -21.71 -11.84
N GLY A 204 -5.43 -21.96 -12.78
CA GLY A 204 -6.67 -22.71 -12.53
C GLY A 204 -7.60 -22.15 -11.43
N PRO A 205 -8.48 -22.97 -10.83
CA PRO A 205 -9.56 -22.50 -9.98
C PRO A 205 -9.09 -21.65 -8.79
N VAL A 206 -9.71 -20.48 -8.61
CA VAL A 206 -9.42 -19.53 -7.55
C VAL A 206 -10.68 -18.77 -7.14
N GLY A 207 -10.81 -18.47 -5.85
CA GLY A 207 -11.91 -17.66 -5.31
C GLY A 207 -11.50 -16.22 -5.06
N LEU A 208 -12.43 -15.41 -4.60
CA LEU A 208 -12.16 -14.04 -4.15
C LEU A 208 -12.33 -13.99 -2.63
N GLY A 209 -11.23 -13.81 -1.91
CA GLY A 209 -11.21 -13.71 -0.45
C GLY A 209 -11.64 -12.34 0.06
N ALA A 210 -11.50 -11.31 -0.79
CA ALA A 210 -11.94 -9.96 -0.51
C ALA A 210 -12.15 -9.17 -1.82
N LEU A 211 -13.41 -8.82 -2.11
CA LEU A 211 -13.83 -7.96 -3.22
C LEU A 211 -14.44 -6.66 -2.67
N GLY A 212 -14.01 -5.52 -3.18
CA GLY A 212 -14.64 -4.25 -2.86
C GLY A 212 -13.71 -3.06 -3.00
N THR A 213 -14.28 -1.87 -2.86
CA THR A 213 -13.53 -0.62 -2.79
C THR A 213 -13.91 0.14 -1.53
N TRP A 214 -13.10 1.13 -1.18
CA TRP A 214 -13.23 1.86 0.07
C TRP A 214 -13.95 3.20 -0.12
N THR A 215 -14.51 3.67 0.99
CA THR A 215 -15.14 4.98 1.13
C THR A 215 -14.63 5.65 2.41
N PRO A 216 -14.31 6.95 2.41
CA PRO A 216 -13.95 7.65 3.63
C PRO A 216 -15.17 7.93 4.51
N ALA A 217 -14.95 8.05 5.83
CA ALA A 217 -16.02 8.44 6.74
C ALA A 217 -16.60 9.80 6.34
N GLY A 218 -17.93 9.88 6.25
CA GLY A 218 -18.63 11.12 5.86
C GLY A 218 -18.42 11.55 4.39
N ALA A 219 -18.02 10.63 3.51
CA ALA A 219 -17.84 10.92 2.08
C ALA A 219 -19.06 11.59 1.44
N THR A 220 -18.81 12.62 0.63
CA THR A 220 -19.86 13.25 -0.18
C THR A 220 -20.46 12.24 -1.17
N PRO A 221 -21.80 12.17 -1.31
CA PRO A 221 -22.44 11.21 -2.20
C PRO A 221 -22.28 11.56 -3.68
N GLY A 222 -22.29 10.54 -4.55
CA GLY A 222 -22.42 10.67 -6.01
C GLY A 222 -21.40 9.88 -6.83
N LEU A 223 -21.79 9.37 -7.99
CA LEU A 223 -20.95 8.56 -8.90
C LEU A 223 -19.68 9.26 -9.43
N ASN A 224 -19.73 10.58 -9.55
CA ASN A 224 -18.58 11.37 -10.01
C ASN A 224 -17.62 11.70 -8.86
N VAL A 225 -18.06 11.57 -7.61
CA VAL A 225 -17.22 11.81 -6.43
C VAL A 225 -16.35 10.57 -6.19
N PRO A 226 -15.01 10.67 -6.25
CA PRO A 226 -14.12 9.54 -5.98
C PRO A 226 -14.37 8.94 -4.59
N HIS A 227 -14.33 7.61 -4.51
CA HIS A 227 -14.51 6.86 -3.25
C HIS A 227 -15.86 7.11 -2.52
N SER A 228 -16.87 7.68 -3.17
CA SER A 228 -18.20 7.84 -2.57
C SER A 228 -18.92 6.51 -2.33
N PRO A 229 -19.98 6.47 -1.48
CA PRO A 229 -20.81 5.28 -1.30
C PRO A 229 -21.44 4.78 -2.61
N GLN A 230 -21.81 5.68 -3.52
CA GLN A 230 -22.36 5.32 -4.84
C GLN A 230 -21.28 4.77 -5.77
N ARG A 231 -20.03 5.26 -5.67
CA ARG A 231 -18.90 4.67 -6.39
C ARG A 231 -18.57 3.27 -5.90
N GLN A 232 -18.66 3.04 -4.59
CA GLN A 232 -18.53 1.72 -3.99
C GLN A 232 -19.59 0.77 -4.54
N ALA A 233 -20.85 1.20 -4.56
CA ALA A 233 -21.97 0.43 -5.11
C ALA A 233 -21.78 0.12 -6.60
N ARG A 234 -21.43 1.12 -7.41
CA ARG A 234 -21.16 0.95 -8.85
C ARG A 234 -19.98 0.04 -9.14
N HIS A 235 -18.95 0.02 -8.29
CA HIS A 235 -17.83 -0.89 -8.41
C HIS A 235 -18.29 -2.36 -8.26
N LEU A 236 -19.10 -2.65 -7.23
CA LEU A 236 -19.66 -3.99 -7.02
C LEU A 236 -20.65 -4.39 -8.11
N GLU A 237 -21.53 -3.47 -8.54
CA GLU A 237 -22.51 -3.72 -9.61
C GLU A 237 -21.84 -4.11 -10.94
N ARG A 238 -20.64 -3.59 -11.22
CA ARG A 238 -19.87 -3.97 -12.42
C ARG A 238 -19.15 -5.31 -12.26
N ALA A 239 -18.71 -5.63 -11.05
CA ALA A 239 -17.90 -6.82 -10.79
C ALA A 239 -18.75 -8.07 -10.61
N LEU A 240 -19.84 -7.99 -9.83
CA LEU A 240 -20.64 -9.14 -9.42
C LEU A 240 -21.27 -9.92 -10.57
N PRO A 241 -21.86 -9.32 -11.63
CA PRO A 241 -22.47 -10.09 -12.72
C PRO A 241 -21.49 -11.08 -13.36
N ALA A 242 -20.28 -10.61 -13.67
CA ALA A 242 -19.26 -11.44 -14.31
C ALA A 242 -18.73 -12.54 -13.39
N LEU A 243 -18.68 -12.26 -12.08
CA LEU A 243 -18.17 -13.20 -11.08
C LEU A 243 -19.22 -14.25 -10.67
N LEU A 244 -20.51 -13.90 -10.67
CA LEU A 244 -21.59 -14.81 -10.28
C LEU A 244 -22.12 -15.65 -11.46
N ALA A 245 -21.92 -15.18 -12.70
CA ALA A 245 -22.38 -15.89 -13.91
C ALA A 245 -21.72 -17.26 -14.11
N THR A 246 -20.60 -17.55 -13.44
CA THR A 246 -19.90 -18.83 -13.57
C THR A 246 -20.51 -19.94 -12.70
N GLY A 247 -21.46 -19.60 -11.81
CA GLY A 247 -21.97 -20.36 -10.65
C GLY A 247 -22.29 -21.85 -10.77
N ALA A 248 -21.28 -22.69 -11.01
CA ALA A 248 -21.35 -24.13 -10.83
C ALA A 248 -21.11 -24.53 -9.36
N ALA A 249 -21.63 -25.70 -8.97
CA ALA A 249 -21.68 -26.21 -7.60
C ALA A 249 -20.31 -26.34 -6.89
N ASP A 250 -19.24 -26.51 -7.67
CA ASP A 250 -17.87 -26.71 -7.20
C ASP A 250 -17.01 -25.44 -7.33
N GLU A 251 -17.62 -24.30 -7.64
CA GLU A 251 -16.85 -23.08 -7.85
C GLU A 251 -16.27 -22.49 -6.56
N PRO A 252 -15.08 -21.91 -6.65
CA PRO A 252 -14.50 -21.12 -5.58
C PRO A 252 -15.44 -19.99 -5.09
N PRO A 253 -15.49 -19.73 -3.77
CA PRO A 253 -16.37 -18.71 -3.20
C PRO A 253 -15.91 -17.29 -3.55
N ILE A 254 -16.86 -16.35 -3.57
CA ILE A 254 -16.63 -14.92 -3.75
C ILE A 254 -17.10 -14.18 -2.50
N PHE A 255 -16.18 -13.53 -1.80
CA PHE A 255 -16.47 -12.77 -0.60
C PHE A 255 -16.37 -11.26 -0.85
N VAL A 256 -17.49 -10.56 -0.67
CA VAL A 256 -17.49 -9.09 -0.62
C VAL A 256 -16.93 -8.64 0.74
N TYR A 257 -15.90 -7.80 0.69
CA TYR A 257 -15.25 -7.21 1.85
C TYR A 257 -15.83 -5.82 2.08
N ARG A 258 -16.64 -5.58 3.12
CA ARG A 258 -17.04 -6.48 4.23
C ARG A 258 -18.46 -6.12 4.71
N TRP A 259 -19.08 -6.93 5.57
CA TRP A 259 -20.46 -6.67 6.03
C TRP A 259 -20.62 -5.29 6.70
N GLN A 260 -19.74 -4.96 7.64
CA GLN A 260 -19.77 -3.72 8.42
C GLN A 260 -18.35 -3.21 8.64
N ASP A 261 -18.19 -1.89 8.66
CA ASP A 261 -16.93 -1.25 8.99
C ASP A 261 -16.46 -1.56 10.41
N THR A 262 -15.15 -1.57 10.58
CA THR A 262 -14.48 -1.75 11.86
C THR A 262 -13.90 -0.42 12.33
N PRO A 263 -14.00 -0.09 13.63
CA PRO A 263 -13.42 1.13 14.20
C PRO A 263 -11.89 1.17 14.10
N SER A 264 -11.25 0.02 13.87
CA SER A 264 -9.81 -0.13 13.66
C SER A 264 -9.45 -0.30 12.18
N ALA A 265 -10.18 0.36 11.26
CA ALA A 265 -9.90 0.29 9.83
C ALA A 265 -8.46 0.76 9.50
N LEU A 266 -7.84 0.12 8.50
CA LEU A 266 -6.46 0.40 8.12
C LEU A 266 -6.34 0.66 6.61
N PRO A 267 -5.85 1.85 6.19
CA PRO A 267 -5.71 3.07 7.01
C PRO A 267 -7.07 3.54 7.57
N PRO A 268 -7.08 4.36 8.66
CA PRO A 268 -8.32 4.82 9.29
C PRO A 268 -9.29 5.58 8.38
N THR A 269 -8.81 6.06 7.24
CA THR A 269 -9.61 6.76 6.24
C THR A 269 -10.30 5.84 5.24
N ARG A 270 -10.07 4.52 5.30
CA ARG A 270 -10.61 3.56 4.34
C ARG A 270 -11.60 2.62 4.99
N HIS A 271 -12.86 2.80 4.64
CA HIS A 271 -13.95 2.00 5.12
C HIS A 271 -14.57 1.18 3.98
N TYR A 272 -14.54 -0.14 4.09
CA TYR A 272 -14.96 -1.07 3.04
C TYR A 272 -16.35 -1.68 3.28
N GLY A 273 -16.95 -1.40 4.43
CA GLY A 273 -18.24 -1.93 4.86
C GLY A 273 -19.36 -1.67 3.86
N LEU A 274 -20.23 -2.67 3.68
CA LEU A 274 -21.57 -2.47 3.13
C LEU A 274 -22.42 -1.65 4.09
N HIS A 275 -22.13 -1.74 5.38
CA HIS A 275 -22.66 -0.90 6.44
C HIS A 275 -21.55 -0.10 7.10
N ASP A 276 -21.86 1.13 7.49
CA ASP A 276 -20.93 1.95 8.27
C ASP A 276 -20.70 1.38 9.69
N GLU A 277 -19.82 2.00 10.47
CA GLU A 277 -19.49 1.55 11.82
C GLU A 277 -20.72 1.52 12.76
N ARG A 278 -21.75 2.32 12.48
CA ARG A 278 -23.01 2.38 13.26
C ARG A 278 -24.05 1.37 12.76
N GLY A 279 -23.77 0.65 11.68
CA GLY A 279 -24.68 -0.31 11.06
C GLY A 279 -25.62 0.32 10.02
N THR A 280 -25.41 1.57 9.62
CA THR A 280 -26.19 2.21 8.56
C THR A 280 -25.80 1.61 7.21
N ALA A 281 -26.78 1.11 6.46
CA ALA A 281 -26.54 0.57 5.13
C ALA A 281 -26.06 1.65 4.15
N ARG A 282 -25.04 1.31 3.35
CA ARG A 282 -24.64 2.08 2.17
C ARG A 282 -25.36 1.53 0.94
N PRO A 283 -25.43 2.30 -0.17
CA PRO A 283 -26.02 1.81 -1.43
C PRO A 283 -25.41 0.49 -1.93
N ALA A 284 -24.16 0.21 -1.57
CA ALA A 284 -23.50 -1.06 -1.86
C ALA A 284 -24.20 -2.28 -1.24
N ALA A 285 -24.85 -2.14 -0.08
CA ALA A 285 -25.59 -3.23 0.56
C ALA A 285 -26.82 -3.65 -0.26
N GLU A 286 -27.52 -2.69 -0.88
CA GLU A 286 -28.65 -2.95 -1.77
C GLU A 286 -28.19 -3.62 -3.06
N VAL A 287 -27.05 -3.19 -3.63
CA VAL A 287 -26.45 -3.84 -4.80
C VAL A 287 -26.16 -5.32 -4.53
N VAL A 288 -25.43 -5.59 -3.45
CA VAL A 288 -25.07 -6.97 -3.07
C VAL A 288 -26.33 -7.81 -2.84
N SER A 289 -27.31 -7.27 -2.11
CA SER A 289 -28.58 -7.97 -1.84
C SER A 289 -29.35 -8.26 -3.13
N GLY A 290 -29.44 -7.29 -4.05
CA GLY A 290 -30.15 -7.47 -5.32
C GLY A 290 -29.56 -8.58 -6.18
N PHE A 291 -28.23 -8.64 -6.29
CA PHE A 291 -27.54 -9.72 -7.01
C PHE A 291 -27.66 -11.07 -6.28
N TYR A 292 -27.44 -11.10 -4.96
CA TYR A 292 -27.45 -12.34 -4.19
C TYR A 292 -28.84 -12.98 -4.10
N THR A 293 -29.89 -12.17 -4.13
CA THR A 293 -31.29 -12.64 -4.12
C THR A 293 -31.90 -12.77 -5.51
N GLY A 294 -31.21 -12.32 -6.57
CA GLY A 294 -31.73 -12.26 -7.93
C GLY A 294 -32.89 -11.28 -8.13
N ARG A 295 -33.12 -10.34 -7.19
CA ARG A 295 -34.25 -9.39 -7.24
C ARG A 295 -33.99 -8.18 -8.12
N GLN A 296 -32.73 -7.75 -8.24
CA GLN A 296 -32.36 -6.53 -8.95
C GLN A 296 -30.91 -6.60 -9.43
N GLU A 297 -30.69 -6.29 -10.70
CA GLU A 297 -29.36 -6.30 -11.33
C GLU A 297 -28.93 -4.91 -11.81
N VAL A 298 -29.85 -3.94 -11.86
CA VAL A 298 -29.59 -2.60 -12.40
C VAL A 298 -29.94 -1.55 -11.34
N PHE A 299 -28.98 -0.66 -11.07
CA PHE A 299 -29.11 0.36 -10.03
C PHE A 299 -28.89 1.77 -10.58
N ALA A 300 -29.78 2.68 -10.19
CA ALA A 300 -29.66 4.10 -10.47
C ALA A 300 -29.01 4.81 -9.28
N PHE A 301 -27.96 5.59 -9.53
CA PHE A 301 -27.29 6.37 -8.49
C PHE A 301 -27.21 7.84 -8.90
N PRO A 302 -27.30 8.76 -7.94
CA PRO A 302 -27.08 10.17 -8.22
C PRO A 302 -25.66 10.40 -8.76
N SER A 303 -25.54 11.28 -9.75
CA SER A 303 -24.24 11.60 -10.35
C SER A 303 -23.32 12.32 -9.37
N GLY A 304 -23.81 13.34 -8.65
CA GLY A 304 -23.00 14.22 -7.81
C GLY A 304 -21.92 14.99 -8.59
N SER A 305 -21.24 15.91 -7.90
CA SER A 305 -20.13 16.68 -8.43
C SER A 305 -18.91 16.50 -7.54
N ALA A 306 -17.79 16.07 -8.12
CA ALA A 306 -16.54 15.97 -7.38
C ALA A 306 -16.06 17.38 -6.99
N ALA A 307 -15.66 17.54 -5.72
CA ALA A 307 -14.84 18.68 -5.35
C ALA A 307 -13.53 18.64 -6.17
N SER A 308 -12.99 19.82 -6.51
CA SER A 308 -11.69 19.92 -7.16
C SER A 308 -10.64 19.17 -6.33
N SER A 309 -10.06 18.11 -6.90
CA SER A 309 -8.98 17.34 -6.28
C SER A 309 -7.61 18.01 -6.45
N THR A 310 -7.55 19.12 -7.19
CA THR A 310 -6.32 19.86 -7.45
C THR A 310 -5.75 20.39 -6.14
N PRO A 311 -4.51 20.05 -5.77
CA PRO A 311 -3.89 20.49 -4.53
C PRO A 311 -3.42 21.95 -4.64
N VAL A 312 -4.36 22.90 -4.79
CA VAL A 312 -4.08 24.33 -5.03
C VAL A 312 -3.11 24.89 -4.01
N GLY A 313 -3.28 24.56 -2.71
CA GLY A 313 -2.36 25.02 -1.67
C GLY A 313 -0.91 24.55 -1.84
N VAL A 314 -0.70 23.31 -2.31
CA VAL A 314 0.65 22.77 -2.58
C VAL A 314 1.27 23.47 -3.80
N ILE A 315 0.47 23.68 -4.84
CA ILE A 315 0.90 24.41 -6.05
C ILE A 315 1.28 25.85 -5.70
N LEU A 316 0.47 26.54 -4.90
CA LEU A 316 0.77 27.90 -4.44
C LEU A 316 2.05 27.95 -3.61
N LEU A 317 2.27 26.99 -2.69
CA LEU A 317 3.52 26.91 -1.93
C LEU A 317 4.74 26.65 -2.82
N ALA A 318 4.60 25.83 -3.86
CA ALA A 318 5.67 25.62 -4.85
C ALA A 318 5.98 26.92 -5.61
N TRP A 319 4.95 27.71 -5.98
CA TRP A 319 5.16 29.02 -6.58
C TRP A 319 5.78 30.04 -5.62
N VAL A 320 5.39 30.02 -4.34
CA VAL A 320 6.05 30.83 -3.30
C VAL A 320 7.52 30.47 -3.17
N LEU A 321 7.88 29.19 -3.20
CA LEU A 321 9.27 28.74 -3.21
C LEU A 321 10.03 29.29 -4.42
N VAL A 322 9.46 29.17 -5.63
CA VAL A 322 10.07 29.70 -6.86
C VAL A 322 10.23 31.22 -6.80
N ALA A 323 9.20 31.95 -6.34
CA ALA A 323 9.23 33.40 -6.19
C ALA A 323 10.26 33.85 -5.15
N LEU A 324 10.38 33.13 -4.04
CA LEU A 324 11.37 33.38 -2.99
C LEU A 324 12.80 33.21 -3.53
N LEU A 325 13.09 32.09 -4.18
CA LEU A 325 14.41 31.81 -4.76
C LEU A 325 14.75 32.77 -5.91
N GLY A 326 13.78 33.05 -6.79
CA GLY A 326 13.94 34.00 -7.89
C GLY A 326 14.14 35.44 -7.40
N GLY A 327 13.40 35.84 -6.37
CA GLY A 327 13.55 37.14 -5.72
C GLY A 327 14.91 37.28 -5.04
N LEU A 328 15.38 36.23 -4.36
CA LEU A 328 16.70 36.16 -3.77
C LEU A 328 17.79 36.29 -4.85
N TYR A 329 17.68 35.56 -5.96
CA TYR A 329 18.60 35.65 -7.10
C TYR A 329 18.60 37.03 -7.77
N ALA A 330 17.42 37.65 -7.95
CA ALA A 330 17.29 38.92 -8.64
C ALA A 330 17.78 40.11 -7.81
N ARG A 331 17.49 40.11 -6.50
CA ARG A 331 17.80 41.23 -5.60
C ARG A 331 19.18 41.15 -4.97
N ASN A 332 19.76 39.95 -4.86
CA ASN A 332 21.00 39.76 -4.13
C ASN A 332 22.18 39.46 -5.09
N PRO A 333 23.11 40.42 -5.31
CA PRO A 333 24.26 40.23 -6.18
C PRO A 333 25.14 39.06 -5.74
N PHE A 334 25.27 38.86 -4.42
CA PHE A 334 26.05 37.76 -3.85
C PHE A 334 25.48 36.40 -4.27
N VAL A 335 24.16 36.19 -4.15
CA VAL A 335 23.54 34.91 -4.52
C VAL A 335 23.70 34.62 -6.01
N ARG A 336 23.54 35.64 -6.87
CA ARG A 336 23.75 35.50 -8.33
C ARG A 336 25.19 35.13 -8.69
N GLN A 337 26.16 35.83 -8.11
CA GLN A 337 27.58 35.58 -8.37
C GLN A 337 28.00 34.22 -7.83
N THR A 338 27.58 33.87 -6.61
CA THR A 338 27.90 32.60 -5.97
C THR A 338 27.27 31.43 -6.72
N LEU A 339 26.01 31.52 -7.15
CA LEU A 339 25.34 30.46 -7.90
C LEU A 339 26.02 30.18 -9.25
N SER A 340 26.31 31.21 -10.03
CA SER A 340 27.00 31.05 -11.31
C SER A 340 28.40 30.44 -11.13
N ARG A 341 29.16 30.91 -10.15
CA ARG A 341 30.51 30.40 -9.88
C ARG A 341 30.52 29.04 -9.19
N TYR A 342 29.51 28.71 -8.39
CA TYR A 342 29.35 27.41 -7.75
C TYR A 342 29.33 26.28 -8.77
N PHE A 343 28.64 26.49 -9.90
CA PHE A 343 28.56 25.51 -10.99
C PHE A 343 29.66 25.66 -12.05
N ALA A 344 30.17 26.87 -12.29
CA ALA A 344 31.12 27.13 -13.39
C ALA A 344 32.60 27.11 -12.97
N ALA A 345 32.93 27.49 -11.74
CA ALA A 345 34.31 27.69 -11.29
C ALA A 345 34.73 26.62 -10.27
N HIS A 346 35.70 25.79 -10.66
CA HIS A 346 36.28 24.78 -9.78
C HIS A 346 37.08 25.46 -8.67
N GLY A 347 36.74 25.21 -7.41
CA GLY A 347 37.46 25.72 -6.24
C GLY A 347 36.89 27.00 -5.61
N PHE A 348 36.23 27.86 -6.40
CA PHE A 348 35.69 29.16 -5.92
C PHE A 348 34.85 29.04 -4.64
N TYR A 349 33.96 28.04 -4.57
CA TYR A 349 33.12 27.82 -3.39
C TYR A 349 33.94 27.55 -2.13
N ARG A 350 35.05 26.80 -2.23
CA ARG A 350 35.91 26.51 -1.08
C ARG A 350 36.66 27.75 -0.63
N ASP A 351 37.15 28.54 -1.59
CA ASP A 351 37.88 29.77 -1.29
C ASP A 351 36.96 30.81 -0.66
N ALA A 352 35.72 30.96 -1.15
CA ALA A 352 34.70 31.82 -0.55
C ALA A 352 34.39 31.43 0.90
N VAL A 353 34.18 30.13 1.16
CA VAL A 353 33.95 29.64 2.52
C VAL A 353 35.20 29.79 3.38
N ARG A 354 36.41 29.63 2.85
CA ARG A 354 37.67 29.75 3.62
C ARG A 354 38.00 31.17 4.01
N GLU A 355 37.82 32.10 3.09
CA GLU A 355 38.24 33.49 3.26
C GLU A 355 37.13 34.37 3.86
N ASP A 356 35.98 33.79 4.20
CA ASP A 356 34.77 34.50 4.65
C ASP A 356 34.32 35.57 3.64
N ARG A 357 34.67 35.37 2.37
CA ARG A 357 34.35 36.30 1.29
C ARG A 357 32.98 35.96 0.75
N ASP A 358 32.12 36.97 0.71
CA ASP A 358 30.76 36.85 0.20
C ASP A 358 29.97 35.77 0.98
N VAL A 359 29.88 35.86 2.32
CA VAL A 359 29.14 34.88 3.13
C VAL A 359 27.99 35.57 3.87
N GLY A 360 26.77 35.42 3.34
CA GLY A 360 25.56 36.05 3.89
C GLY A 360 24.76 35.14 4.83
N LEU A 361 24.60 35.53 6.11
CA LEU A 361 23.84 34.73 7.09
C LEU A 361 22.36 34.59 6.71
N ILE A 362 21.71 35.71 6.36
CA ILE A 362 20.27 35.75 6.08
C ILE A 362 19.95 34.96 4.82
N GLU A 363 20.76 35.11 3.79
CA GLU A 363 20.62 34.43 2.50
C GLU A 363 20.72 32.92 2.67
N ASN A 364 21.71 32.44 3.44
CA ASN A 364 21.86 31.02 3.72
C ASN A 364 20.69 30.47 4.56
N LEU A 365 20.15 31.24 5.51
CA LEU A 365 18.95 30.86 6.25
C LEU A 365 17.71 30.77 5.34
N VAL A 366 17.55 31.69 4.39
CA VAL A 366 16.46 31.66 3.40
C VAL A 366 16.60 30.43 2.49
N LEU A 367 17.81 30.12 2.02
CA LEU A 367 18.07 28.92 1.21
C LEU A 367 17.79 27.63 2.00
N LEU A 368 18.17 27.57 3.28
CA LEU A 368 17.88 26.45 4.16
C LEU A 368 16.36 26.28 4.37
N GLY A 369 15.64 27.38 4.56
CA GLY A 369 14.17 27.38 4.59
C GLY A 369 13.57 26.88 3.27
N GLY A 370 14.17 27.24 2.13
CA GLY A 370 13.78 26.74 0.82
C GLY A 370 13.96 25.22 0.67
N ILE A 371 15.05 24.66 1.18
CA ILE A 371 15.29 23.21 1.22
C ILE A 371 14.26 22.52 2.13
N GLY A 372 13.99 23.07 3.31
CA GLY A 372 12.96 22.56 4.22
C GLY A 372 11.57 22.55 3.57
N LEU A 373 11.20 23.65 2.89
CA LEU A 373 9.94 23.75 2.14
C LEU A 373 9.88 22.73 1.00
N ALA A 374 10.96 22.55 0.24
CA ALA A 374 11.03 21.55 -0.83
C ALA A 374 10.82 20.12 -0.30
N VAL A 375 11.52 19.74 0.77
CA VAL A 375 11.35 18.42 1.42
C VAL A 375 9.95 18.26 2.00
N GLY A 376 9.38 19.31 2.58
CA GLY A 376 8.02 19.26 3.09
C GLY A 376 6.95 19.15 2.00
N LEU A 377 7.14 19.80 0.85
CA LEU A 377 6.27 19.63 -0.31
C LEU A 377 6.34 18.19 -0.86
N MET A 378 7.55 17.62 -0.96
CA MET A 378 7.73 16.22 -1.35
C MET A 378 7.01 15.28 -0.38
N GLY A 379 7.22 15.42 0.94
CA GLY A 379 6.55 14.60 1.95
C GLY A 379 5.02 14.69 1.88
N THR A 380 4.49 15.89 1.66
CA THR A 380 3.04 16.10 1.49
C THR A 380 2.50 15.37 0.26
N LEU A 381 3.19 15.50 -0.88
CA LEU A 381 2.77 14.89 -2.13
C LEU A 381 2.88 13.37 -2.09
N THR A 382 3.97 12.83 -1.55
CA THR A 382 4.15 11.39 -1.36
C THR A 382 3.03 10.80 -0.49
N ALA A 383 2.68 11.46 0.62
CA ALA A 383 1.58 11.01 1.47
C ALA A 383 0.23 11.04 0.71
N ARG A 384 -0.06 12.11 -0.04
CA ARG A 384 -1.29 12.23 -0.85
C ARG A 384 -1.39 11.16 -1.95
N ILE A 385 -0.28 10.87 -2.64
CA ILE A 385 -0.24 9.90 -3.74
C ILE A 385 -0.32 8.47 -3.20
N SER A 386 0.27 8.20 -2.02
CA SER A 386 0.29 6.86 -1.41
C SER A 386 -1.03 6.53 -0.69
N ALA A 387 -1.67 7.52 -0.06
CA ALA A 387 -2.88 7.34 0.74
C ALA A 387 -4.08 6.66 0.02
N PRO A 388 -4.28 6.76 -1.31
CA PRO A 388 -5.34 6.02 -2.01
C PRO A 388 -4.91 4.66 -2.58
N GLN A 389 -3.63 4.32 -2.63
CA GLN A 389 -3.15 3.09 -3.31
C GLN A 389 -3.44 1.80 -2.52
N PRO A 390 -3.91 0.73 -3.15
CA PRO A 390 -4.25 -0.52 -2.46
C PRO A 390 -3.07 -1.11 -1.67
N GLU A 391 -1.84 -1.00 -2.19
CA GLU A 391 -0.60 -1.49 -1.57
C GLU A 391 -0.36 -0.86 -0.20
N THR A 392 -0.68 0.43 -0.04
CA THR A 392 -0.51 1.16 1.22
C THR A 392 -1.32 0.53 2.36
N ALA A 393 -2.53 0.02 2.08
CA ALA A 393 -3.34 -0.66 3.09
C ALA A 393 -2.71 -1.99 3.50
N LEU A 394 -2.23 -2.77 2.54
CA LEU A 394 -1.54 -4.04 2.79
C LEU A 394 -0.26 -3.82 3.60
N ILE A 395 0.52 -2.79 3.28
CA ILE A 395 1.73 -2.42 4.03
C ILE A 395 1.38 -2.05 5.48
N LEU A 396 0.33 -1.25 5.70
CA LEU A 396 -0.11 -0.87 7.05
C LEU A 396 -0.60 -2.06 7.88
N GLU A 397 -1.25 -3.04 7.26
CA GLU A 397 -1.71 -4.28 7.92
C GLU A 397 -0.54 -5.11 8.46
N VAL A 398 0.62 -5.06 7.80
CA VAL A 398 1.86 -5.75 8.21
C VAL A 398 2.64 -4.97 9.27
N LEU A 399 2.55 -3.65 9.28
CA LEU A 399 3.33 -2.83 10.22
C LEU A 399 2.93 -3.10 11.68
N PRO A 400 3.90 -3.13 12.61
CA PRO A 400 3.64 -3.18 14.04
C PRO A 400 2.77 -2.02 14.53
N PRO A 401 1.96 -2.19 15.60
CA PRO A 401 0.95 -1.21 16.01
C PRO A 401 1.47 0.22 16.20
N GLY A 402 2.67 0.38 16.79
CA GLY A 402 3.29 1.69 17.01
C GLY A 402 3.59 2.43 15.70
N LEU A 403 4.23 1.74 14.74
CA LEU A 403 4.53 2.32 13.43
C LEU A 403 3.28 2.51 12.57
N ARG A 404 2.35 1.56 12.65
CA ARG A 404 1.06 1.64 11.97
C ARG A 404 0.28 2.90 12.37
N ALA A 405 0.28 3.27 13.65
CA ALA A 405 -0.36 4.50 14.12
C ALA A 405 0.33 5.74 13.52
N VAL A 406 1.66 5.83 13.61
CA VAL A 406 2.43 6.98 13.11
C VAL A 406 2.28 7.15 11.59
N VAL A 407 2.49 6.06 10.82
CA VAL A 407 2.34 6.08 9.35
C VAL A 407 0.89 6.33 8.96
N GLY A 408 -0.07 5.73 9.68
CA GLY A 408 -1.51 5.97 9.51
C GLY A 408 -1.85 7.46 9.64
N THR A 409 -1.44 8.11 10.73
CA THR A 409 -1.63 9.55 10.95
C THR A 409 -0.96 10.40 9.88
N GLY A 410 0.24 10.00 9.42
CA GLY A 410 0.93 10.70 8.35
C GLY A 410 0.19 10.65 7.00
N LEU A 411 -0.47 9.53 6.71
CA LEU A 411 -1.30 9.35 5.52
C LEU A 411 -2.64 10.07 5.63
N THR A 412 -3.23 10.18 6.83
CA THR A 412 -4.48 10.92 7.05
C THR A 412 -4.27 12.44 7.01
N HIS A 413 -3.09 12.92 7.41
CA HIS A 413 -2.75 14.35 7.42
C HIS A 413 -1.48 14.65 6.60
N PRO A 414 -1.56 14.64 5.25
CA PRO A 414 -0.40 14.85 4.40
C PRO A 414 0.37 16.15 4.67
N SER A 415 -0.32 17.24 5.02
CA SER A 415 0.32 18.52 5.35
C SER A 415 1.19 18.45 6.61
N LEU A 416 0.76 17.68 7.62
CA LEU A 416 1.56 17.46 8.84
C LEU A 416 2.78 16.60 8.52
N THR A 417 2.65 15.59 7.66
CA THR A 417 3.79 14.81 7.16
C THR A 417 4.82 15.69 6.47
N GLY A 418 4.36 16.61 5.61
CA GLY A 418 5.23 17.60 4.99
C GLY A 418 5.92 18.52 5.99
N LEU A 419 5.16 19.08 6.93
CA LEU A 419 5.71 19.95 7.97
C LEU A 419 6.77 19.22 8.82
N PHE A 420 6.50 17.98 9.21
CA PHE A 420 7.44 17.16 9.98
C PHE A 420 8.70 16.84 9.16
N ALA A 421 8.56 16.40 7.92
CA ALA A 421 9.70 16.07 7.05
C ALA A 421 10.58 17.31 6.79
N GLY A 422 9.96 18.45 6.45
CA GLY A 422 10.66 19.72 6.21
C GLY A 422 11.31 20.29 7.47
N GLY A 423 10.62 20.23 8.61
CA GLY A 423 11.16 20.68 9.89
C GLY A 423 12.31 19.82 10.38
N LEU A 424 12.19 18.49 10.25
CA LEU A 424 13.22 17.54 10.64
C LEU A 424 14.51 17.74 9.84
N ILE A 425 14.43 17.91 8.51
CA ILE A 425 15.65 18.11 7.71
C ILE A 425 16.33 19.44 8.07
N VAL A 426 15.58 20.51 8.30
CA VAL A 426 16.15 21.80 8.73
C VAL A 426 16.83 21.65 10.09
N LEU A 427 16.17 20.99 11.05
CA LEU A 427 16.76 20.73 12.37
C LEU A 427 18.05 19.93 12.27
N LEU A 428 18.06 18.83 11.50
CA LEU A 428 19.24 17.98 11.31
C LEU A 428 20.40 18.77 10.69
N LEU A 429 20.13 19.59 9.67
CA LEU A 429 21.15 20.43 9.03
C LEU A 429 21.67 21.53 9.98
N LEU A 430 20.82 22.13 10.80
CA LEU A 430 21.23 23.14 11.79
C LEU A 430 22.09 22.55 12.91
N VAL A 431 21.71 21.38 13.45
CA VAL A 431 22.49 20.67 14.47
C VAL A 431 23.84 20.29 13.90
N TRP A 432 23.88 19.73 12.69
CA TRP A 432 25.13 19.35 12.04
C TRP A 432 26.02 20.56 11.76
N ASN A 433 25.44 21.66 11.27
CA ASN A 433 26.13 22.93 11.11
C ASN A 433 26.75 23.43 12.43
N ALA A 434 25.99 23.44 13.52
CA ALA A 434 26.48 23.89 14.82
C ALA A 434 27.68 23.07 15.30
N LEU A 435 27.66 21.75 15.10
CA LEU A 435 28.77 20.85 15.44
C LEU A 435 30.00 21.08 14.57
N LEU A 436 29.81 21.27 13.26
CA LEU A 436 30.90 21.60 12.33
C LEU A 436 31.57 22.93 12.69
N VAL A 437 30.77 23.97 12.96
CA VAL A 437 31.26 25.29 13.36
C VAL A 437 32.00 25.21 14.69
N LEU A 438 31.40 24.58 15.71
CA LEU A 438 32.03 24.45 17.03
C LEU A 438 33.37 23.72 16.95
N THR A 439 33.43 22.61 16.19
CA THR A 439 34.67 21.85 16.03
C THR A 439 35.75 22.64 15.26
N ALA A 440 35.36 23.45 14.28
CA ALA A 440 36.28 24.33 13.57
C ALA A 440 36.78 25.49 14.45
N GLN A 441 35.90 26.04 15.29
CA GLN A 441 36.25 27.10 16.24
C GLN A 441 37.28 26.66 17.29
N LEU A 442 37.35 25.37 17.60
CA LEU A 442 38.39 24.84 18.49
C LEU A 442 39.81 24.91 17.90
N ASN A 443 39.95 25.03 16.57
CA ASN A 443 41.24 25.02 15.89
C ASN A 443 41.55 26.31 15.10
N GLY A 444 40.59 27.23 14.97
CA GLY A 444 40.76 28.48 14.22
C GLY A 444 39.48 29.32 14.20
N SER A 445 39.45 30.39 13.41
CA SER A 445 38.25 31.21 13.21
C SER A 445 37.34 30.60 12.14
N PHE A 446 36.13 30.20 12.52
CA PHE A 446 35.10 29.74 11.58
C PHE A 446 33.74 30.30 12.00
N SER A 447 33.12 31.07 11.12
CA SER A 447 31.89 31.81 11.38
C SER A 447 30.65 30.92 11.20
N LEU A 448 29.55 31.30 11.85
CA LEU A 448 28.25 30.64 11.67
C LEU A 448 27.78 30.73 10.21
N ALA A 449 28.06 31.85 9.55
CA ALA A 449 27.67 32.08 8.17
C ALA A 449 28.44 31.14 7.21
N GLN A 450 29.74 30.91 7.46
CA GLN A 450 30.56 29.96 6.69
C GLN A 450 30.00 28.53 6.82
N GLY A 451 29.64 28.12 8.04
CA GLY A 451 29.03 26.82 8.27
C GLY A 451 27.67 26.66 7.57
N LEU A 452 26.80 27.67 7.66
CA LEU A 452 25.49 27.62 7.01
C LEU A 452 25.64 27.55 5.49
N MET A 453 26.56 28.31 4.91
CA MET A 453 26.91 28.22 3.50
C MET A 453 27.41 26.81 3.12
N LEU A 454 28.24 26.23 4.00
CA LEU A 454 28.82 24.90 3.82
C LEU A 454 27.76 23.80 3.73
N VAL A 455 26.74 23.84 4.59
CA VAL A 455 25.70 22.80 4.68
C VAL A 455 24.56 23.02 3.67
N THR A 456 24.19 24.27 3.42
CA THR A 456 23.00 24.62 2.65
C THR A 456 23.21 24.50 1.14
N TRP A 457 24.33 24.99 0.61
CA TRP A 457 24.56 25.03 -0.85
C TRP A 457 24.68 23.64 -1.50
N PRO A 458 25.36 22.65 -0.88
CA PRO A 458 25.39 21.30 -1.42
C PRO A 458 24.01 20.63 -1.47
N SER A 459 23.04 21.11 -0.67
CA SER A 459 21.69 20.52 -0.52
C SER A 459 20.70 20.90 -1.63
N TRP A 460 21.16 21.55 -2.71
CA TRP A 460 20.31 21.87 -3.88
C TRP A 460 19.59 20.68 -4.53
N PRO A 461 20.06 19.41 -4.49
CA PRO A 461 19.31 18.29 -5.07
C PRO A 461 17.90 18.12 -4.50
N ALA A 462 17.66 18.59 -3.26
CA ALA A 462 16.32 18.61 -2.67
C ALA A 462 15.32 19.46 -3.47
N LEU A 463 15.78 20.54 -4.10
CA LEU A 463 14.96 21.42 -4.94
C LEU A 463 14.52 20.72 -6.23
N ALA A 464 15.38 19.86 -6.79
CA ALA A 464 15.06 19.08 -7.99
C ALA A 464 13.98 18.01 -7.73
N GLY A 465 13.77 17.62 -6.48
CA GLY A 465 12.72 16.67 -6.11
C GLY A 465 11.29 17.26 -6.17
N VAL A 466 11.14 18.58 -6.05
CA VAL A 466 9.83 19.26 -6.13
C VAL A 466 9.15 19.08 -7.50
N PRO A 467 9.78 19.38 -8.65
CA PRO A 467 9.15 19.15 -9.95
C PRO A 467 8.84 17.67 -10.18
N ILE A 468 9.69 16.74 -9.72
CA ILE A 468 9.43 15.30 -9.81
C ILE A 468 8.16 14.93 -9.03
N ALA A 469 8.03 15.42 -7.79
CA ALA A 469 6.87 15.17 -6.95
C ALA A 469 5.58 15.79 -7.54
N LEU A 470 5.68 16.99 -8.14
CA LEU A 470 4.55 17.64 -8.81
C LEU A 470 4.12 16.88 -10.07
N VAL A 471 5.06 16.43 -10.90
CA VAL A 471 4.75 15.58 -12.07
C VAL A 471 4.06 14.29 -11.64
N ALA A 472 4.56 13.63 -10.59
CA ALA A 472 3.94 12.43 -10.03
C ALA A 472 2.53 12.69 -9.50
N ALA A 473 2.25 13.90 -8.99
CA ALA A 473 0.92 14.28 -8.51
C ALA A 473 -0.08 14.59 -9.64
N VAL A 474 0.39 15.07 -10.79
CA VAL A 474 -0.46 15.49 -11.92
C VAL A 474 -0.64 14.38 -12.95
N HIS A 475 0.26 13.40 -13.03
CA HIS A 475 0.19 12.28 -13.98
C HIS A 475 0.16 10.91 -13.26
N PRO A 476 -0.91 10.58 -12.53
CA PRO A 476 -1.13 9.22 -12.05
C PRO A 476 -1.38 8.26 -13.26
N PRO A 477 -0.94 6.99 -13.22
CA PRO A 477 -0.46 6.26 -12.05
C PRO A 477 1.06 6.00 -12.06
N VAL A 478 1.80 6.61 -11.13
CA VAL A 478 3.11 6.08 -10.72
C VAL A 478 2.85 4.98 -9.69
N SER A 479 3.29 3.76 -9.94
CA SER A 479 3.15 2.67 -8.95
C SER A 479 3.86 3.06 -7.65
N THR A 480 3.28 2.77 -6.48
CA THR A 480 3.90 3.11 -5.18
C THR A 480 5.24 2.43 -5.00
N GLY A 481 5.44 1.23 -5.56
CA GLY A 481 6.76 0.60 -5.65
C GLY A 481 7.79 1.44 -6.40
N LEU A 482 7.45 1.98 -7.58
CA LEU A 482 8.34 2.83 -8.35
C LEU A 482 8.58 4.18 -7.66
N LEU A 483 7.52 4.81 -7.13
CA LEU A 483 7.63 6.05 -6.37
C LEU A 483 8.51 5.87 -5.13
N GLY A 484 8.28 4.80 -4.37
CA GLY A 484 9.08 4.43 -3.21
C GLY A 484 10.53 4.19 -3.57
N LEU A 485 10.80 3.46 -4.66
CA LEU A 485 12.15 3.19 -5.15
C LEU A 485 12.86 4.47 -5.62
N VAL A 486 12.18 5.35 -6.34
CA VAL A 486 12.73 6.65 -6.75
C VAL A 486 13.06 7.51 -5.52
N LEU A 487 12.18 7.53 -4.52
CA LEU A 487 12.43 8.28 -3.28
C LEU A 487 13.57 7.67 -2.44
N LEU A 488 13.65 6.34 -2.35
CA LEU A 488 14.71 5.64 -1.63
C LEU A 488 16.08 5.81 -2.30
N ILE A 489 16.17 5.49 -3.59
CA ILE A 489 17.44 5.56 -4.34
C ILE A 489 17.82 7.01 -4.57
N GLY A 490 16.88 7.84 -5.03
CA GLY A 490 17.13 9.27 -5.30
C GLY A 490 17.41 10.05 -4.02
N GLY A 491 16.61 9.85 -2.96
CA GLY A 491 16.80 10.50 -1.67
C GLY A 491 18.07 10.03 -0.95
N GLY A 492 18.31 8.71 -0.92
CA GLY A 492 19.54 8.13 -0.35
C GLY A 492 20.79 8.59 -1.10
N GLY A 493 20.74 8.59 -2.44
CA GLY A 493 21.82 9.09 -3.30
C GLY A 493 22.07 10.58 -3.09
N ALA A 494 21.02 11.40 -2.96
CA ALA A 494 21.14 12.82 -2.66
C ALA A 494 21.76 13.06 -1.27
N LEU A 495 21.30 12.36 -0.23
CA LEU A 495 21.88 12.47 1.12
C LEU A 495 23.36 12.07 1.14
N LEU A 496 23.73 11.01 0.43
CA LEU A 496 25.12 10.57 0.30
C LEU A 496 25.97 11.62 -0.43
N ALA A 497 25.50 12.14 -1.56
CA ALA A 497 26.19 13.17 -2.33
C ALA A 497 26.38 14.47 -1.52
N VAL A 498 25.33 14.92 -0.82
CA VAL A 498 25.39 16.10 0.06
C VAL A 498 26.40 15.87 1.19
N THR A 499 26.30 14.74 1.89
CA THR A 499 27.13 14.46 3.07
C THR A 499 28.61 14.38 2.69
N THR A 500 28.92 13.63 1.63
CA THR A 500 30.30 13.51 1.11
C THR A 500 30.85 14.85 0.64
N ARG A 501 30.02 15.67 -0.03
CA ARG A 501 30.43 16.99 -0.49
C ARG A 501 30.74 17.94 0.67
N VAL A 502 29.85 18.02 1.66
CA VAL A 502 30.01 18.87 2.86
C VAL A 502 31.27 18.48 3.62
N LEU A 503 31.48 17.20 3.92
CA LEU A 503 32.66 16.75 4.68
C LEU A 503 33.98 16.99 3.91
N ARG A 504 33.98 16.77 2.60
CA ARG A 504 35.15 17.05 1.76
C ARG A 504 35.51 18.54 1.78
N ASP A 505 34.52 19.40 1.63
CA ASP A 505 34.74 20.85 1.60
C ASP A 505 35.09 21.37 3.01
N TYR A 506 34.48 20.81 4.06
CA TYR A 506 34.83 21.08 5.45
C TYR A 506 36.30 20.79 5.76
N TRP A 507 36.77 19.59 5.38
CA TRP A 507 38.16 19.17 5.61
C TRP A 507 39.16 20.13 4.93
N MET A 508 38.88 20.52 3.69
CA MET A 508 39.76 21.39 2.90
C MET A 508 39.81 22.84 3.42
N VAL A 509 38.72 23.31 4.06
CA VAL A 509 38.56 24.72 4.44
C VAL A 509 38.88 24.97 5.91
N SER A 510 38.54 24.06 6.80
CA SER A 510 38.67 24.25 8.26
C SER A 510 40.06 23.99 8.81
N GLY A 511 40.96 23.34 8.04
CA GLY A 511 42.29 22.96 8.51
C GLY A 511 42.31 21.84 9.56
N ILE A 512 41.16 21.22 9.82
CA ILE A 512 41.00 20.14 10.79
C ILE A 512 41.56 18.83 10.24
N SER A 513 42.14 18.01 11.10
CA SER A 513 42.64 16.68 10.72
C SER A 513 41.52 15.79 10.16
N LEU A 514 41.87 14.90 9.22
CA LEU A 514 40.92 13.97 8.59
C LEU A 514 40.12 13.14 9.60
N GLY A 515 40.74 12.73 10.72
CA GLY A 515 40.08 11.93 11.76
C GLY A 515 38.87 12.63 12.39
N TRP A 516 39.02 13.91 12.74
CA TRP A 516 37.92 14.72 13.27
C TRP A 516 36.84 14.99 12.21
N THR A 517 37.21 15.19 10.94
CA THR A 517 36.22 15.31 9.85
C THR A 517 35.43 14.02 9.65
N LEU A 518 36.07 12.85 9.73
CA LEU A 518 35.39 11.56 9.68
C LEU A 518 34.44 11.36 10.87
N LEU A 519 34.79 11.86 12.06
CA LEU A 519 33.91 11.84 13.23
C LEU A 519 32.64 12.67 13.01
N MET A 520 32.71 13.76 12.25
CA MET A 520 31.55 14.58 11.86
C MET A 520 30.59 13.88 10.88
N LEU A 521 30.94 12.68 10.37
CA LEU A 521 29.99 11.83 9.66
C LEU A 521 28.90 11.32 10.61
N LEU A 522 29.22 10.99 11.87
CA LEU A 522 28.29 10.42 12.83
C LEU A 522 27.03 11.29 13.06
N PRO A 523 27.15 12.62 13.31
CA PRO A 523 25.99 13.50 13.45
C PRO A 523 25.42 13.97 12.10
N SER A 524 25.88 13.47 10.96
CA SER A 524 25.37 13.89 9.65
C SER A 524 23.91 13.46 9.45
N PRO A 525 23.11 14.20 8.66
CA PRO A 525 21.74 13.80 8.33
C PRO A 525 21.66 12.38 7.75
N LEU A 526 22.64 11.96 6.94
CA LEU A 526 22.70 10.60 6.39
C LEU A 526 22.83 9.56 7.51
N SER A 527 23.82 9.70 8.39
CA SER A 527 24.08 8.74 9.46
C SER A 527 22.94 8.68 10.47
N LEU A 528 22.36 9.82 10.83
CA LEU A 528 21.19 9.86 11.72
C LEU A 528 19.94 9.24 11.08
N THR A 529 19.73 9.45 9.77
CA THR A 529 18.62 8.80 9.05
C THR A 529 18.81 7.28 8.99
N LEU A 530 20.02 6.82 8.64
CA LEU A 530 20.34 5.39 8.60
C LEU A 530 20.24 4.75 9.98
N LEU A 531 20.77 5.40 11.02
CA LEU A 531 20.65 4.94 12.41
C LEU A 531 19.19 4.85 12.83
N GLY A 532 18.37 5.86 12.50
CA GLY A 532 16.93 5.85 12.75
C GLY A 532 16.22 4.69 12.05
N LEU A 533 16.53 4.44 10.77
CA LEU A 533 15.97 3.31 10.02
C LEU A 533 16.39 1.96 10.60
N VAL A 534 17.66 1.79 10.98
CA VAL A 534 18.15 0.58 11.64
C VAL A 534 17.47 0.39 12.99
N LEU A 535 17.42 1.43 13.82
CA LEU A 535 16.75 1.39 15.13
C LEU A 535 15.27 1.03 14.97
N LEU A 536 14.57 1.60 13.99
CA LEU A 536 13.18 1.25 13.69
C LEU A 536 13.06 -0.20 13.26
N ALA A 537 13.93 -0.67 12.36
CA ALA A 537 13.92 -2.05 11.88
C ALA A 537 14.18 -3.06 13.01
N THR A 538 15.13 -2.79 13.91
CA THR A 538 15.49 -3.69 15.02
C THR A 538 14.54 -3.60 16.20
N THR A 539 13.99 -2.42 16.50
CA THR A 539 13.08 -2.25 17.65
C THR A 539 11.70 -2.84 17.38
N TYR A 540 11.29 -2.83 16.11
CA TYR A 540 9.95 -3.26 15.69
C TYR A 540 9.95 -4.57 14.90
N ASP A 541 11.09 -5.26 14.77
CA ASP A 541 11.27 -6.49 13.98
C ASP A 541 10.59 -6.40 12.61
N LEU A 542 10.94 -5.36 11.85
CA LEU A 542 10.24 -5.05 10.61
C LEU A 542 10.42 -6.18 9.57
N PRO A 543 9.33 -6.70 8.99
CA PRO A 543 9.39 -7.74 7.98
C PRO A 543 9.77 -7.16 6.60
N ILE A 544 11.01 -6.69 6.45
CA ILE A 544 11.50 -5.94 5.27
C ILE A 544 11.27 -6.72 3.97
N SER A 545 11.49 -8.04 3.98
CA SER A 545 11.27 -8.90 2.81
C SER A 545 9.81 -8.90 2.35
N LEU A 546 8.87 -9.09 3.27
CA LEU A 546 7.44 -9.02 2.97
C LEU A 546 7.02 -7.63 2.50
N LEU A 547 7.49 -6.57 3.17
CA LEU A 547 7.21 -5.18 2.76
C LEU A 547 7.69 -4.90 1.33
N TRP A 548 8.88 -5.39 0.97
CA TRP A 548 9.43 -5.28 -0.37
C TRP A 548 8.60 -6.06 -1.40
N HIS A 549 8.20 -7.29 -1.09
CA HIS A 549 7.36 -8.09 -1.99
C HIS A 549 5.98 -7.46 -2.18
N LEU A 550 5.35 -6.95 -1.12
CA LEU A 550 4.09 -6.23 -1.24
C LEU A 550 4.21 -4.98 -2.12
N ALA A 551 5.32 -4.25 -2.03
CA ALA A 551 5.54 -3.07 -2.85
C ALA A 551 5.84 -3.37 -4.33
N THR A 552 6.32 -4.58 -4.66
CA THR A 552 6.87 -4.89 -6.00
C THR A 552 6.17 -6.01 -6.76
N ARG A 553 5.39 -6.88 -6.09
CA ARG A 553 4.85 -8.13 -6.66
C ARG A 553 3.31 -8.26 -6.62
N THR A 554 2.59 -7.31 -6.03
CA THR A 554 1.11 -7.30 -5.98
C THR A 554 0.52 -6.55 -7.15
#